data_AF-A0A1G2GQT8-F1
#
_entry.id   AF-A0A1G2GQT8-F1
#
_cell.length_a   1.000
_cell.length_b   1.000
_cell.length_c   1.000
_cell.angle_alpha   90.00
_cell.angle_beta   90.00
_cell.angle_gamma   90.00
#
_symmetry.space_group_name_H-M   'P 1'
#
loop_
_entity.id
_entity.type
_entity.pdbx_description
1 polymer ?
#
loop_
_entity_poly.entity_id
_entity_poly.type
_entity_poly.pdbx_seq_one_letter_code
_entity_poly.pdbx_strand_id
1 'polypeptide(L)'
;MSFSDDFLTILTSYSGGYRKMRALMRGMPSHKRRVLPSLDAKVSENVFRVTLSRLKQKGLVENQNRIWKITQRGRDYLSRKQPRLPVHASPVLEKRHKNMIIAFDIPEREKKKRNWLRGELINLGFEMLQKSFWLGPSPLPKEFIHTLRDFKILPYIKFFKAQETEIV
;
A
#
# COMPACT_ATOMS: atom_id res chain seq x y z
N MET A 1 -7.94 -3.15 -12.23
CA MET A 1 -8.78 -3.00 -11.01
C MET A 1 -9.75 -1.86 -11.26
N SER A 2 -10.98 -1.95 -10.73
CA SER A 2 -11.90 -0.81 -10.79
C SER A 2 -11.48 0.24 -9.78
N PHE A 3 -11.75 1.51 -10.07
CA PHE A 3 -11.62 2.62 -9.14
C PHE A 3 -12.25 2.34 -7.77
N SER A 4 -13.40 1.67 -7.75
CA SER A 4 -14.07 1.27 -6.50
C SER A 4 -13.31 0.19 -5.72
N ASP A 5 -12.61 -0.71 -6.40
CA ASP A 5 -11.83 -1.78 -5.74
C ASP A 5 -10.55 -1.18 -5.10
N ASP A 6 -9.93 -0.19 -5.76
CA ASP A 6 -8.79 0.56 -5.21
C ASP A 6 -9.19 1.35 -3.95
N PHE A 7 -10.40 1.92 -3.92
CA PHE A 7 -10.96 2.60 -2.74
C PHE A 7 -11.11 1.66 -1.54
N LEU A 8 -11.72 0.50 -1.78
CA LEU A 8 -11.94 -0.48 -0.72
C LEU A 8 -10.60 -0.99 -0.18
N THR A 9 -9.60 -1.20 -1.06
CA THR A 9 -8.25 -1.63 -0.70
C THR A 9 -7.56 -0.61 0.21
N ILE A 10 -7.66 0.70 -0.09
CA ILE A 10 -7.10 1.75 0.77
C ILE A 10 -7.81 1.82 2.12
N LEU A 11 -9.14 1.68 2.15
CA LEU A 11 -9.90 1.70 3.40
C LEU A 11 -9.63 0.47 4.29
N THR A 12 -9.19 -0.66 3.72
CA THR A 12 -8.74 -1.83 4.48
C THR A 12 -7.32 -1.72 5.02
N SER A 13 -6.39 -1.18 4.23
CA SER A 13 -4.94 -1.31 4.51
C SER A 13 -4.37 -0.19 5.39
N TYR A 14 -5.13 0.86 5.68
CA TYR A 14 -4.64 2.03 6.41
C TYR A 14 -5.49 2.32 7.65
N SER A 15 -4.88 2.26 8.83
CA SER A 15 -5.48 2.64 10.13
C SER A 15 -5.89 4.12 10.24
N GLY A 16 -5.52 4.95 9.25
CA GLY A 16 -5.97 6.33 9.04
C GLY A 16 -6.72 6.55 7.72
N GLY A 17 -7.33 5.48 7.18
CA GLY A 17 -7.78 5.31 5.79
C GLY A 17 -8.42 6.54 5.16
N TYR A 18 -9.36 7.20 5.84
CA TYR A 18 -10.02 8.38 5.30
C TYR A 18 -9.13 9.63 5.20
N ARG A 19 -8.32 9.95 6.22
CA ARG A 19 -7.42 11.13 6.18
C ARG A 19 -6.26 10.93 5.20
N LYS A 20 -5.65 9.74 5.23
CA LYS A 20 -4.53 9.40 4.33
C LYS A 20 -5.03 9.37 2.88
N MET A 21 -6.22 8.83 2.61
CA MET A 21 -6.88 8.87 1.30
C MET A 21 -7.20 10.29 0.83
N ARG A 22 -7.74 11.15 1.70
CA ARG A 22 -8.03 12.56 1.35
C ARG A 22 -6.75 13.35 1.05
N ALA A 23 -5.67 13.09 1.78
CA ALA A 23 -4.36 13.67 1.52
C ALA A 23 -3.77 13.17 0.19
N LEU A 24 -3.88 11.88 -0.11
CA LEU A 24 -3.44 11.28 -1.39
C LEU A 24 -4.17 11.92 -2.59
N MET A 25 -5.46 12.21 -2.48
CA MET A 25 -6.27 12.82 -3.56
C MET A 25 -5.97 14.30 -3.81
N ARG A 26 -5.47 15.05 -2.81
CA ARG A 26 -5.07 16.46 -2.96
C ARG A 26 -3.72 16.64 -3.64
N GLY A 27 -2.95 15.56 -3.76
CA GLY A 27 -1.66 15.53 -4.46
C GLY A 27 -0.85 14.32 -4.03
N MET A 28 -0.81 13.27 -4.87
CA MET A 28 0.05 12.13 -4.60
C MET A 28 1.52 12.46 -4.91
N PRO A 29 2.47 12.13 -4.01
CA PRO A 29 3.87 12.03 -4.39
C PRO A 29 4.02 10.95 -5.47
N SER A 30 4.86 11.23 -6.47
CA SER A 30 4.97 10.52 -7.74
C SER A 30 5.18 8.99 -7.62
N HIS A 31 5.70 8.52 -6.49
CA HIS A 31 5.95 7.10 -6.25
C HIS A 31 4.70 6.26 -5.94
N LYS A 32 3.64 6.84 -5.32
CA LYS A 32 2.39 6.11 -5.00
C LYS A 32 1.44 5.98 -6.19
N ARG A 33 1.57 6.88 -7.17
CA ARG A 33 0.88 6.88 -8.46
C ARG A 33 0.99 5.50 -9.16
N ARG A 34 2.20 4.95 -9.19
CA ARG A 34 2.51 3.68 -9.87
C ARG A 34 1.91 2.41 -9.24
N VAL A 35 1.42 2.46 -8.00
CA VAL A 35 0.90 1.26 -7.29
C VAL A 35 -0.62 1.15 -7.42
N LEU A 36 -1.33 2.27 -7.60
CA LEU A 36 -2.78 2.32 -7.76
C LEU A 36 -3.12 3.10 -9.04
N PRO A 37 -2.96 2.48 -10.22
CA PRO A 37 -3.00 3.18 -11.49
C PRO A 37 -4.36 3.82 -11.82
N SER A 38 -5.47 3.37 -11.20
CA SER A 38 -6.77 4.01 -11.40
C SER A 38 -6.94 5.34 -10.64
N LEU A 39 -6.03 5.64 -9.71
CA LEU A 39 -5.98 6.87 -8.91
C LEU A 39 -4.95 7.89 -9.46
N ASP A 40 -4.36 7.62 -10.63
CA ASP A 40 -3.29 8.44 -11.23
C ASP A 40 -3.74 9.85 -11.66
N ALA A 41 -5.03 10.05 -11.92
CA ALA A 41 -5.59 11.36 -12.23
C ALA A 41 -5.88 12.15 -10.94
N LYS A 42 -5.79 13.49 -10.98
CA LYS A 42 -6.45 14.35 -9.97
C LYS A 42 -7.94 14.03 -9.98
N VAL A 43 -8.36 13.11 -9.11
CA VAL A 43 -9.77 12.76 -8.98
C VAL A 43 -10.47 13.95 -8.32
N SER A 44 -11.51 14.46 -8.96
CA SER A 44 -12.32 15.51 -8.36
C SER A 44 -12.98 15.03 -7.06
N GLU A 45 -13.11 15.94 -6.10
CA GLU A 45 -13.82 15.69 -4.84
C GLU A 45 -15.25 15.15 -5.09
N ASN A 46 -15.86 15.51 -6.22
CA ASN A 46 -17.18 15.03 -6.64
C ASN A 46 -17.17 13.53 -6.99
N VAL A 47 -16.21 13.06 -7.78
CA VAL A 47 -16.07 11.62 -8.12
C VAL A 47 -15.83 10.78 -6.86
N PHE A 48 -15.04 11.31 -5.92
CA PHE A 48 -14.79 10.70 -4.61
C PHE A 48 -16.09 10.54 -3.80
N ARG A 49 -16.86 11.62 -3.64
CA ARG A 49 -18.13 11.60 -2.89
C ARG A 49 -19.15 10.67 -3.52
N VAL A 50 -19.27 10.68 -4.85
CA VAL A 50 -20.18 9.79 -5.59
C VAL A 50 -19.79 8.32 -5.39
N THR A 51 -18.49 8.01 -5.45
CA THR A 51 -17.99 6.64 -5.25
C THR A 51 -18.25 6.15 -3.83
N LEU A 52 -17.96 6.97 -2.80
CA LEU A 52 -18.27 6.64 -1.41
C LEU A 52 -19.76 6.46 -1.16
N SER A 53 -20.61 7.31 -1.76
CA SER A 53 -22.06 7.18 -1.66
C SER A 53 -22.55 5.85 -2.25
N ARG A 54 -22.05 5.48 -3.44
CA ARG A 54 -22.36 4.19 -4.08
C ARG A 54 -21.88 3.00 -3.25
N LEU A 55 -20.66 3.06 -2.71
CA LEU A 55 -20.12 2.01 -1.84
C LEU A 55 -20.93 1.88 -0.53
N LYS A 56 -21.40 3.01 0.02
CA LYS A 56 -22.28 3.05 1.19
C LYS A 56 -23.63 2.42 0.91
N GLN A 57 -24.27 2.78 -0.20
CA GLN A 57 -25.56 2.19 -0.63
C GLN A 57 -25.44 0.68 -0.83
N LYS A 58 -24.30 0.20 -1.34
CA LYS A 58 -24.01 -1.23 -1.48
C LYS A 58 -23.66 -1.93 -0.16
N GLY A 59 -23.61 -1.19 0.96
CA GLY A 59 -23.27 -1.71 2.28
C GLY A 59 -21.82 -2.19 2.39
N LEU A 60 -20.92 -1.71 1.52
CA LEU A 60 -19.50 -2.10 1.51
C LEU A 60 -18.66 -1.20 2.43
N VAL A 61 -19.09 0.03 2.64
CA VAL A 61 -18.47 0.99 3.57
C VAL A 61 -19.53 1.65 4.42
N GLU A 62 -19.15 2.08 5.61
CA GLU A 62 -19.96 2.83 6.54
C GLU A 62 -19.26 4.13 6.92
N ASN A 63 -20.04 5.13 7.33
CA ASN A 63 -19.52 6.39 7.82
C ASN A 63 -19.95 6.54 9.28
N GLN A 64 -18.99 6.39 10.19
CA GLN A 64 -19.18 6.60 11.63
C GLN A 64 -18.45 7.88 12.02
N ASN A 65 -19.17 8.88 12.54
CA ASN A 65 -18.59 10.14 13.05
C ASN A 65 -17.60 10.81 12.09
N ARG A 66 -17.95 10.89 10.80
CA ARG A 66 -17.12 11.44 9.69
C ARG A 66 -15.89 10.59 9.33
N ILE A 67 -15.79 9.37 9.86
CA ILE A 67 -14.76 8.39 9.55
C ILE A 67 -15.38 7.29 8.70
N TRP A 68 -14.89 7.14 7.47
CA TRP A 68 -15.27 6.04 6.60
C TRP A 68 -14.52 4.77 6.99
N LYS A 69 -15.27 3.70 7.20
CA LYS A 69 -14.76 2.36 7.52
C LYS A 69 -15.33 1.36 6.53
N ILE A 70 -14.58 0.30 6.24
CA ILE A 70 -15.11 -0.82 5.47
C ILE A 70 -15.97 -1.72 6.36
N THR A 71 -17.13 -2.15 5.86
CA THR A 71 -18.00 -3.10 6.57
C THR A 71 -17.47 -4.52 6.43
N GLN A 72 -18.01 -5.46 7.22
CA GLN A 72 -17.68 -6.88 7.03
C GLN A 72 -18.05 -7.37 5.61
N ARG A 73 -19.22 -6.97 5.11
CA ARG A 73 -19.65 -7.24 3.73
C ARG A 73 -18.67 -6.67 2.69
N GLY A 74 -18.14 -5.48 2.91
CA GLY A 74 -17.08 -4.89 2.08
C GLY A 74 -15.81 -5.72 2.07
N ARG A 75 -15.38 -6.18 3.26
CA ARG A 75 -14.22 -7.07 3.41
C ARG A 75 -14.41 -8.41 2.72
N ASP A 76 -15.62 -8.96 2.75
CA ASP A 76 -15.96 -10.23 2.11
C ASP A 76 -16.03 -10.07 0.59
N TYR A 77 -16.65 -8.98 0.11
CA TYR A 77 -16.67 -8.60 -1.30
C TYR A 77 -15.26 -8.46 -1.89
N LEU A 78 -14.35 -7.80 -1.15
CA LEU A 78 -12.94 -7.73 -1.53
C LEU A 78 -12.27 -9.09 -1.54
N SER A 79 -12.45 -9.89 -0.48
CA SER A 79 -11.80 -11.21 -0.36
C SER A 79 -12.18 -12.19 -1.48
N ARG A 80 -13.43 -12.10 -1.97
CA ARG A 80 -13.92 -12.90 -3.10
C ARG A 80 -13.33 -12.45 -4.44
N LYS A 81 -13.05 -11.16 -4.59
CA LYS A 81 -12.39 -10.62 -5.80
C LYS A 81 -10.86 -10.71 -5.75
N GLN A 82 -10.29 -10.75 -4.56
CA GLN A 82 -8.85 -10.80 -4.31
C GLN A 82 -8.59 -11.67 -3.08
N PRO A 83 -8.05 -12.90 -3.26
CA PRO A 83 -7.56 -13.66 -2.11
C PRO A 83 -6.54 -12.79 -1.36
N ARG A 84 -6.78 -12.59 -0.05
CA ARG A 84 -6.02 -11.64 0.77
C ARG A 84 -4.55 -12.02 0.74
N LEU A 85 -3.72 -11.11 0.26
CA LEU A 85 -2.29 -11.13 0.54
C LEU A 85 -2.09 -10.46 1.92
N PRO A 86 -1.16 -10.94 2.76
CA PRO A 86 -0.94 -10.38 4.09
C PRO A 86 -0.62 -8.88 4.01
N VAL A 87 -1.06 -8.12 5.01
CA VAL A 87 -0.74 -6.69 5.13
C VAL A 87 -0.19 -6.43 6.52
N HIS A 88 1.04 -5.94 6.58
CA HIS A 88 1.82 -5.65 7.77
C HIS A 88 1.79 -4.14 8.00
N ALA A 89 1.03 -3.69 9.00
CA ALA A 89 0.98 -2.29 9.39
C ALA A 89 2.02 -2.03 10.50
N SER A 90 2.83 -0.99 10.36
CA SER A 90 3.60 -0.48 11.50
C SER A 90 3.72 1.05 11.48
N PRO A 91 2.83 1.76 12.21
CA PRO A 91 2.96 3.20 12.44
C PRO A 91 4.27 3.58 13.13
N VAL A 92 4.92 2.62 13.80
CA VAL A 92 6.17 2.80 14.55
C VAL A 92 7.39 2.81 13.61
N LEU A 93 7.31 2.15 12.46
CA LEU A 93 8.42 2.10 11.49
C LEU A 93 8.60 3.42 10.72
N GLU A 94 7.51 4.15 10.42
CA GLU A 94 7.59 5.44 9.70
C GLU A 94 8.49 6.49 10.40
N LYS A 95 8.69 6.37 11.72
CA LYS A 95 9.53 7.30 12.51
C LYS A 95 10.97 6.84 12.73
N ARG A 96 11.37 5.66 12.25
CA ARG A 96 12.72 5.12 12.45
C ARG A 96 13.69 5.62 11.39
N HIS A 97 14.98 5.66 11.75
CA HIS A 97 16.04 5.96 10.79
C HIS A 97 15.97 5.01 9.60
N LYS A 98 15.98 5.59 8.39
CA LYS A 98 15.96 4.86 7.14
C LYS A 98 17.38 4.45 6.78
N ASN A 99 17.73 3.22 7.17
CA ASN A 99 19.07 2.67 7.01
C ASN A 99 19.06 1.30 6.30
N MET A 100 17.96 0.95 5.64
CA MET A 100 17.84 -0.27 4.86
C MET A 100 17.43 0.05 3.44
N ILE A 101 18.18 -0.52 2.50
CA ILE A 101 17.82 -0.54 1.09
C ILE A 101 17.32 -1.94 0.73
N ILE A 102 16.22 -1.99 0.00
CA ILE A 102 15.67 -3.21 -0.59
C ILE A 102 15.70 -3.06 -2.11
N ALA A 103 16.46 -3.93 -2.77
CA ALA A 103 16.46 -4.08 -4.22
C ALA A 103 15.76 -5.38 -4.60
N PHE A 104 14.97 -5.40 -5.67
CA PHE A 104 14.35 -6.64 -6.14
C PHE A 104 14.19 -6.72 -7.66
N ASP A 105 14.33 -7.92 -8.19
CA ASP A 105 14.07 -8.22 -9.59
C ASP A 105 13.11 -9.41 -9.72
N ILE A 106 11.81 -9.12 -9.60
CA ILE A 106 10.75 -10.13 -9.61
C ILE A 106 10.24 -10.30 -11.06
N PRO A 107 10.29 -11.53 -11.62
CA PRO A 107 9.85 -11.81 -12.99
C PRO A 107 8.44 -11.33 -13.32
N GLU A 108 8.17 -11.00 -14.59
CA GLU A 108 6.87 -10.44 -15.00
C GLU A 108 5.71 -11.41 -14.76
N ARG A 109 5.95 -12.73 -14.84
CA ARG A 109 4.97 -13.76 -14.48
C ARG A 109 4.46 -13.64 -13.04
N GLU A 110 5.24 -13.03 -12.14
CA GLU A 110 4.92 -12.79 -10.73
C GLU A 110 4.50 -11.34 -10.44
N LYS A 111 4.02 -10.61 -11.45
CA LYS A 111 3.60 -9.20 -11.35
C LYS A 111 2.69 -8.90 -10.16
N LYS A 112 1.77 -9.81 -9.82
CA LYS A 112 0.87 -9.64 -8.68
C LYS A 112 1.65 -9.57 -7.35
N LYS A 113 2.61 -10.48 -7.13
CA LYS A 113 3.45 -10.51 -5.93
C LYS A 113 4.37 -9.30 -5.87
N ARG A 114 4.90 -8.86 -7.01
CA ARG A 114 5.70 -7.63 -7.13
C ARG A 114 4.91 -6.38 -6.75
N ASN A 115 3.66 -6.27 -7.23
CA ASN A 115 2.81 -5.13 -6.89
C ASN A 115 2.40 -5.15 -5.41
N TRP A 116 2.13 -6.32 -4.86
CA TRP A 116 1.90 -6.49 -3.43
C TRP A 116 3.12 -6.06 -2.61
N LEU A 117 4.34 -6.52 -2.96
CA LEU A 117 5.57 -6.13 -2.27
C LEU A 117 5.73 -4.61 -2.24
N ARG A 118 5.50 -3.92 -3.37
CA ARG A 118 5.55 -2.45 -3.42
C ARG A 118 4.54 -1.78 -2.50
N GLY A 119 3.31 -2.28 -2.45
CA GLY A 119 2.29 -1.79 -1.53
C GLY A 119 2.71 -2.00 -0.07
N GLU A 120 3.31 -3.15 0.21
CA GLU A 120 3.73 -3.51 1.55
C GLU A 120 4.93 -2.71 2.05
N LEU A 121 5.91 -2.46 1.19
CA LEU A 121 7.03 -1.58 1.50
C LEU A 121 6.56 -0.17 1.86
N ILE A 122 5.55 0.36 1.16
CA ILE A 122 4.92 1.64 1.53
C ILE A 122 4.29 1.57 2.93
N ASN A 123 3.62 0.46 3.27
CA ASN A 123 3.00 0.28 4.59
C ASN A 123 4.03 0.17 5.72
N LEU A 124 5.21 -0.37 5.41
CA LEU A 124 6.35 -0.49 6.32
C LEU A 124 7.19 0.79 6.42
N GLY A 125 6.80 1.87 5.72
CA GLY A 125 7.49 3.16 5.78
C GLY A 125 8.70 3.28 4.85
N PHE A 126 8.82 2.40 3.83
CA PHE A 126 9.82 2.53 2.79
C PHE A 126 9.41 3.57 1.74
N GLU A 127 10.41 4.26 1.21
CA GLU A 127 10.32 5.20 0.12
C GLU A 127 10.95 4.60 -1.13
N MET A 128 10.29 4.81 -2.27
CA MET A 128 10.79 4.34 -3.55
C MET A 128 11.85 5.33 -4.07
N LEU A 129 13.09 4.86 -4.20
CA LEU A 129 14.16 5.59 -4.89
C LEU A 129 14.10 5.34 -6.40
N GLN A 130 13.86 4.07 -6.80
CA GLN A 130 13.62 3.65 -8.18
C GLN A 130 12.60 2.49 -8.23
N LYS A 131 12.16 2.04 -9.42
CA LYS A 131 11.07 1.04 -9.60
C LYS A 131 11.23 -0.23 -8.74
N SER A 132 12.47 -0.62 -8.49
CA SER A 132 12.87 -1.84 -7.78
C SER A 132 13.81 -1.56 -6.62
N PHE A 133 14.00 -0.29 -6.24
CA PHE A 133 14.98 0.14 -5.24
C PHE A 133 14.29 1.03 -4.21
N TRP A 134 14.33 0.61 -2.96
CA TRP A 134 13.53 1.19 -1.88
C TRP A 134 14.39 1.44 -0.65
N LEU A 135 14.26 2.60 -0.02
CA LEU A 135 14.96 2.99 1.20
C LEU A 135 13.96 3.10 2.35
N GLY A 136 14.24 2.48 3.48
CA GLY A 136 13.31 2.48 4.59
C GLY A 136 13.89 2.01 5.91
N PRO A 137 13.03 1.89 6.93
CA PRO A 137 13.42 1.61 8.29
C PRO A 137 13.78 0.13 8.50
N SER A 138 14.76 -0.10 9.36
CA SER A 138 15.15 -1.41 9.88
C SER A 138 14.85 -1.50 11.40
N PRO A 139 14.69 -2.70 11.98
CA PRO A 139 14.52 -4.01 11.34
C PRO A 139 13.10 -4.24 10.79
N LEU A 140 13.00 -5.13 9.81
CA LEU A 140 11.74 -5.58 9.22
C LEU A 140 10.96 -6.50 10.18
N PRO A 141 9.61 -6.50 10.14
CA PRO A 141 8.80 -7.47 10.88
C PRO A 141 9.11 -8.91 10.44
N LYS A 142 9.10 -9.86 11.38
CA LYS A 142 9.38 -11.28 11.07
C LYS A 142 8.32 -11.86 10.13
N GLU A 143 7.07 -11.46 10.32
CA GLU A 143 5.90 -11.86 9.54
C GLU A 143 6.02 -11.43 8.07
N PHE A 144 6.64 -10.27 7.82
CA PHE A 144 6.94 -9.82 6.46
C PHE A 144 7.93 -10.79 5.79
N ILE A 145 9.02 -11.15 6.47
CA ILE A 145 10.02 -12.09 5.94
C ILE A 145 9.40 -13.48 5.70
N HIS A 146 8.54 -13.97 6.59
CA HIS A 146 7.80 -15.22 6.38
C HIS A 146 6.92 -15.14 5.13
N THR A 147 6.18 -14.04 4.95
CA THR A 147 5.33 -13.84 3.77
C THR A 147 6.14 -13.87 2.46
N LEU A 148 7.32 -13.24 2.43
CA LEU A 148 8.21 -13.28 1.26
C LEU A 148 8.68 -14.70 0.92
N ARG A 149 8.90 -15.52 1.94
CA ARG A 149 9.29 -16.94 1.81
C ARG A 149 8.12 -17.76 1.28
N ASP A 150 6.93 -17.58 1.85
CA ASP A 150 5.70 -18.29 1.42
C ASP A 150 5.35 -17.97 -0.03
N PHE A 151 5.54 -16.70 -0.42
CA PHE A 151 5.33 -16.25 -1.80
C PHE A 151 6.43 -16.73 -2.77
N LYS A 152 7.49 -17.35 -2.25
CA LYS A 152 8.67 -17.81 -3.00
C LYS A 152 9.35 -16.70 -3.79
N ILE A 153 9.28 -15.46 -3.27
CA ILE A 153 9.91 -14.30 -3.92
C ILE A 153 11.15 -13.79 -3.19
N LEU A 154 11.41 -14.28 -1.97
CA LEU A 154 12.60 -13.92 -1.20
C LEU A 154 13.93 -14.03 -1.99
N PRO A 155 14.16 -15.05 -2.85
CA PRO A 155 15.40 -15.14 -3.64
C PRO A 155 15.61 -13.99 -4.64
N TYR A 156 14.53 -13.34 -5.07
CA TYR A 156 14.58 -12.20 -5.99
C TYR A 156 14.84 -10.87 -5.29
N ILE A 157 15.02 -10.87 -3.96
CA ILE A 157 15.13 -9.67 -3.13
C ILE A 157 16.50 -9.64 -2.47
N LYS A 158 17.15 -8.47 -2.51
CA LYS A 158 18.42 -8.17 -1.85
C LYS A 158 18.20 -7.06 -0.83
N PHE A 159 18.80 -7.24 0.34
CA PHE A 159 18.74 -6.30 1.45
C PHE A 159 20.14 -5.73 1.68
N PHE A 160 20.24 -4.43 1.80
CA PHE A 160 21.48 -3.71 2.05
C PHE A 160 21.30 -2.81 3.26
N LYS A 161 22.36 -2.67 4.07
CA LYS A 161 22.44 -1.62 5.07
C LYS A 161 22.91 -0.35 4.36
N ALA A 162 22.17 0.74 4.54
CA ALA A 162 22.53 2.04 4.02
C ALA A 162 23.09 2.90 5.16
N GLN A 163 24.14 3.66 4.83
CA GLN A 163 24.71 4.68 5.69
C GLN A 163 24.85 5.94 4.84
N GLU A 164 24.36 7.05 5.37
CA GLU A 164 24.56 8.36 4.77
C GLU A 164 25.96 8.85 5.14
N THR A 165 26.72 9.24 4.12
CA THR A 165 28.07 9.74 4.26
C THR A 165 28.20 10.96 3.35
N GLU A 166 28.84 12.02 3.82
CA GLU A 166 29.22 13.14 2.97
C GLU A 166 30.30 12.66 2.00
N ILE A 167 30.05 12.82 0.70
CA ILE A 167 30.95 12.36 -0.35
C ILE A 167 32.03 13.43 -0.65
N VAL A 168 31.84 14.66 -0.14
CA VAL A 168 32.76 15.80 -0.22
C VAL A 168 32.67 16.61 1.06
#